data_AF-A0A180GR55-F1
#
_entry.id   AF-A0A180GR55-F1
#
_cell.length_a   1.000
_cell.length_b   1.000
_cell.length_c   1.000
_cell.angle_alpha   90.00
_cell.angle_beta   90.00
_cell.angle_gamma   90.00
#
_symmetry.space_group_name_H-M   'P 1'
#
loop_
_entity.id
_entity.type
_entity.pdbx_description
1 polymer ?
#
loop_
_entity_poly.entity_id
_entity_poly.type
_entity_poly.pdbx_seq_one_letter_code
_entity_poly.pdbx_strand_id
1 'polypeptide(L)'
;MKDKLDYSKGGLVVYYPNGSVAYIFNKSVHDVRHGISTVELKDPHKQPLLTLNSQDDTCFSKTHYVESEGSPSHHRFEIDPRGVKTDRWSFRYITPEGEEITYRYERNFLNKGGHIYESRKGGDELYVGVLEDQLRWESWFEPGPEGAKTFTLSCTSTAPQIEFATLMALVLTRVDACKL
;
A
#
# COMPACT_ATOMS: atom_id res chain seq x y z
N MET A 1 -7.85 7.61 -12.87
CA MET A 1 -7.98 6.43 -13.75
C MET A 1 -8.85 5.41 -13.01
N LYS A 2 -9.94 4.91 -13.62
CA LYS A 2 -10.80 3.90 -13.00
C LYS A 2 -10.31 2.51 -13.41
N ASP A 3 -9.24 2.05 -12.78
CA ASP A 3 -8.76 0.68 -13.00
C ASP A 3 -9.64 -0.24 -12.15
N LYS A 4 -10.54 -1.00 -12.78
CA LYS A 4 -11.35 -1.99 -12.06
C LYS A 4 -10.41 -3.07 -11.53
N LEU A 5 -10.27 -3.14 -10.22
CA LEU A 5 -9.38 -4.08 -9.57
C LEU A 5 -9.85 -5.53 -9.82
N ASP A 6 -8.92 -6.38 -10.26
CA ASP A 6 -9.17 -7.79 -10.53
C ASP A 6 -8.75 -8.66 -9.34
N TYR A 7 -9.74 -9.31 -8.73
CA TYR A 7 -9.55 -10.24 -7.61
C TYR A 7 -9.70 -11.71 -8.03
N SER A 8 -9.76 -12.01 -9.34
CA SER A 8 -10.00 -13.36 -9.89
C SER A 8 -9.00 -14.43 -9.40
N LYS A 9 -7.79 -14.01 -9.00
CA LYS A 9 -6.72 -14.88 -8.50
C LYS A 9 -6.71 -15.06 -6.98
N GLY A 10 -7.79 -14.67 -6.29
CA GLY A 10 -7.90 -14.77 -4.84
C GLY A 10 -7.13 -13.68 -4.08
N GLY A 11 -6.88 -12.55 -4.75
CA GLY A 11 -6.20 -11.36 -4.25
C GLY A 11 -5.63 -10.50 -5.37
N LEU A 12 -5.19 -9.29 -5.03
CA LEU A 12 -4.42 -8.43 -5.93
C LEU A 12 -2.97 -8.94 -5.97
N VAL A 13 -2.50 -9.30 -7.15
CA VAL A 13 -1.17 -9.88 -7.31
C VAL A 13 -0.16 -8.76 -7.56
N VAL A 14 0.91 -8.75 -6.78
CA VAL A 14 2.08 -7.90 -6.98
C VAL A 14 3.15 -8.73 -7.68
N TYR A 15 3.70 -8.22 -8.76
CA TYR A 15 4.71 -8.90 -9.57
C TYR A 15 6.08 -8.25 -9.38
N TYR A 16 7.13 -9.08 -9.40
CA TYR A 16 8.48 -8.60 -9.66
C TYR A 16 8.62 -8.17 -11.13
N PRO A 17 9.65 -7.36 -11.48
CA PRO A 17 9.87 -6.93 -12.87
C PRO A 17 10.07 -8.08 -13.87
N ASN A 18 10.48 -9.25 -13.40
CA ASN A 18 10.66 -10.46 -14.22
C ASN A 18 9.34 -11.23 -14.46
N GLY A 19 8.21 -10.76 -13.93
CA GLY A 19 6.90 -11.39 -14.07
C GLY A 19 6.59 -12.49 -13.06
N SER A 20 7.51 -12.84 -12.16
CA SER A 20 7.19 -13.75 -11.06
C SER A 20 6.34 -13.06 -10.00
N VAL A 21 5.46 -13.80 -9.35
CA VAL A 21 4.65 -13.26 -8.25
C VAL A 21 5.58 -12.90 -7.09
N ALA A 22 5.49 -11.65 -6.63
CA ALA A 22 6.18 -11.17 -5.43
C ALA A 22 5.29 -11.36 -4.20
N TYR A 23 4.06 -10.86 -4.27
CA TYR A 23 3.10 -10.88 -3.16
C TYR A 23 1.66 -11.04 -3.64
N ILE A 24 0.78 -11.44 -2.72
CA ILE A 24 -0.67 -11.47 -2.93
C ILE A 24 -1.30 -10.63 -1.83
N PHE A 25 -1.99 -9.55 -2.19
CA PHE A 25 -2.69 -8.68 -1.27
C PHE A 25 -4.19 -8.97 -1.23
N ASN A 26 -4.73 -9.09 -0.02
CA ASN A 26 -6.14 -9.27 0.23
C ASN A 26 -6.69 -8.18 1.14
N LYS A 27 -7.94 -7.80 0.86
CA LYS A 27 -8.74 -6.93 1.73
C LYS A 27 -10.11 -7.55 1.94
N SER A 28 -10.48 -7.73 3.19
CA SER A 28 -11.77 -8.23 3.63
C SER A 28 -12.48 -7.14 4.43
N VAL A 29 -13.66 -6.74 3.99
CA VAL A 29 -14.49 -5.75 4.70
C VAL A 29 -15.56 -6.50 5.46
N HIS A 30 -15.49 -6.41 6.79
CA HIS A 30 -16.40 -7.10 7.71
C HIS A 30 -17.63 -6.24 8.03
N ASP A 31 -17.44 -4.92 8.14
CA ASP A 31 -18.52 -3.96 8.31
C ASP A 31 -18.23 -2.67 7.55
N VAL A 32 -18.98 -2.45 6.46
CA VAL A 32 -18.83 -1.26 5.60
C VAL A 32 -19.23 0.03 6.33
N ARG A 33 -20.21 -0.02 7.23
CA ARG A 33 -20.74 1.19 7.91
C ARG A 33 -19.77 1.69 8.96
N HIS A 34 -19.15 0.76 9.69
CA HIS A 34 -18.18 1.09 10.73
C HIS A 34 -16.74 1.08 10.23
N GLY A 35 -16.48 0.72 8.97
CA GLY A 35 -15.12 0.66 8.42
C GLY A 35 -14.28 -0.46 9.02
N ILE A 36 -14.92 -1.56 9.46
CA ILE A 36 -14.21 -2.71 10.00
C ILE A 36 -13.69 -3.53 8.83
N SER A 37 -12.37 -3.62 8.71
CA SER A 37 -11.71 -4.37 7.65
C SER A 37 -10.41 -4.99 8.10
N THR A 38 -10.01 -6.05 7.40
CA THR A 38 -8.70 -6.68 7.54
C THR A 38 -8.00 -6.64 6.19
N VAL A 39 -6.71 -6.31 6.20
CA VAL A 39 -5.83 -6.42 5.05
C VAL A 39 -4.72 -7.40 5.35
N GLU A 40 -4.32 -8.16 4.35
CA GLU A 40 -3.33 -9.23 4.49
C GLU A 40 -2.42 -9.23 3.27
N LEU A 41 -1.11 -9.15 3.50
CA LEU A 41 -0.09 -9.38 2.48
C LEU A 41 0.48 -10.78 2.66
N LYS A 42 0.50 -11.55 1.58
CA LYS A 42 0.99 -12.94 1.54
C LYS A 42 2.17 -13.09 0.62
N ASP A 43 2.98 -14.09 0.89
CA ASP A 43 3.99 -14.59 -0.04
C ASP A 43 3.34 -15.33 -1.24
N PRO A 44 4.13 -15.75 -2.24
CA PRO A 44 3.61 -16.50 -3.40
C PRO A 44 3.01 -17.88 -3.05
N HIS A 45 3.34 -18.43 -1.87
CA HIS A 45 2.80 -19.68 -1.33
C HIS A 45 1.56 -19.47 -0.45
N LYS A 46 1.02 -18.25 -0.41
CA LYS A 46 -0.17 -17.83 0.36
C LYS A 46 0.05 -17.88 1.87
N GLN A 47 1.28 -17.85 2.35
CA GLN A 47 1.58 -17.67 3.77
C GLN A 47 1.48 -16.18 4.13
N PRO A 48 0.84 -15.82 5.25
CA PRO A 48 0.75 -14.44 5.70
C PRO A 48 2.12 -13.88 6.06
N LEU A 49 2.43 -12.68 5.56
CA LEU A 49 3.62 -11.91 5.91
C LEU A 49 3.27 -10.72 6.81
N LEU A 50 2.12 -10.08 6.57
CA LEU A 50 1.63 -8.96 7.36
C LEU A 50 0.10 -8.97 7.35
N THR A 51 -0.50 -8.83 8.54
CA THR A 51 -1.95 -8.73 8.70
C THR A 51 -2.29 -7.50 9.53
N LEU A 52 -3.10 -6.61 8.99
CA LEU A 52 -3.52 -5.39 9.65
C LEU A 52 -5.04 -5.32 9.73
N ASN A 53 -5.54 -4.83 10.84
CA ASN A 53 -6.96 -4.60 11.08
C ASN A 53 -7.23 -3.11 11.19
N SER A 54 -8.40 -2.69 10.71
CA SER A 54 -8.92 -1.34 10.88
C SER A 54 -10.34 -1.41 11.46
N GLN A 55 -10.67 -0.41 12.28
CA GLN A 55 -12.01 -0.17 12.81
C GLN A 55 -12.59 1.16 12.31
N ASP A 56 -11.94 1.80 11.34
CA ASP A 56 -12.27 3.13 10.83
C ASP A 56 -11.89 3.31 9.35
N ASP A 57 -11.86 2.21 8.58
CA ASP A 57 -11.64 2.22 7.13
C ASP A 57 -12.88 2.68 6.38
N THR A 58 -13.17 3.98 6.49
CA THR A 58 -14.28 4.66 5.82
C THR A 58 -13.74 5.78 4.94
N CYS A 59 -14.27 5.92 3.74
CA CYS A 59 -13.82 6.95 2.80
C CYS A 59 -13.96 8.36 3.39
N PHE A 60 -13.02 9.24 3.05
CA PHE A 60 -13.00 10.65 3.48
C PHE A 60 -12.86 10.89 4.99
N SER A 61 -12.70 9.83 5.78
CA SER A 61 -12.37 9.88 7.21
C SER A 61 -10.94 9.40 7.44
N LYS A 62 -10.39 9.79 8.59
CA LYS A 62 -9.13 9.23 9.07
C LYS A 62 -9.27 7.72 9.25
N THR A 63 -8.27 6.97 8.80
CA THR A 63 -8.25 5.51 8.88
C THR A 63 -6.92 5.06 9.47
N HIS A 64 -6.97 4.05 10.33
CA HIS A 64 -5.82 3.41 10.94
C HIS A 64 -5.87 1.91 10.67
N TYR A 65 -4.77 1.36 10.18
CA TYR A 65 -4.52 -0.08 10.13
C TYR A 65 -3.42 -0.42 11.12
N VAL A 66 -3.68 -1.38 12.00
CA VAL A 66 -2.74 -1.84 13.02
C VAL A 66 -2.68 -3.36 13.05
N GLU A 67 -1.54 -3.92 13.45
CA GLU A 67 -1.47 -5.35 13.78
C GLU A 67 -2.40 -5.67 14.97
N SER A 68 -2.96 -6.88 14.97
CA SER A 68 -3.97 -7.39 15.92
C SER A 68 -3.84 -6.90 17.37
N GLU A 69 -5.00 -6.74 18.04
CA GLU A 69 -5.07 -6.36 19.46
C GLU A 69 -4.30 -7.35 20.35
N GLY A 70 -3.37 -6.86 21.17
CA GLY A 70 -2.67 -7.65 22.19
C GLY A 70 -1.14 -7.76 22.04
N SER A 71 -0.57 -7.30 20.93
CA SER A 71 0.87 -7.06 20.76
C SER A 71 1.13 -5.54 20.83
N PRO A 72 2.33 -5.05 21.25
CA PRO A 72 2.75 -3.74 20.77
C PRO A 72 2.58 -3.75 19.26
N SER A 73 1.73 -2.88 18.69
CA SER A 73 1.50 -2.86 17.25
C SER A 73 2.82 -2.48 16.59
N HIS A 74 3.52 -3.45 16.01
CA HIS A 74 4.82 -3.19 15.39
C HIS A 74 4.61 -2.39 14.13
N HIS A 75 3.47 -2.54 13.45
CA HIS A 75 3.13 -1.76 12.26
C HIS A 75 1.85 -0.96 12.46
N ARG A 76 1.88 0.29 11.99
CA ARG A 76 0.70 1.16 11.94
C ARG A 76 0.71 1.99 10.66
N PHE A 77 -0.37 1.89 9.88
CA PHE A 77 -0.61 2.72 8.71
C PHE A 77 -1.74 3.69 9.03
N GLU A 78 -1.53 4.97 8.72
CA GLU A 78 -2.54 6.02 8.88
C GLU A 78 -2.83 6.69 7.54
N ILE A 79 -4.10 6.93 7.31
CA ILE A 79 -4.60 7.73 6.19
C ILE A 79 -5.38 8.88 6.80
N ASP A 80 -4.97 10.11 6.49
CA ASP A 80 -5.59 11.35 6.94
C ASP A 80 -6.06 12.14 5.71
N PRO A 81 -7.33 11.98 5.30
CA PRO A 81 -7.91 12.75 4.21
C PRO A 81 -8.01 14.23 4.59
N ARG A 82 -7.52 15.12 3.73
CA ARG A 82 -7.48 16.57 4.02
C ARG A 82 -8.42 17.40 3.15
N GLY A 83 -9.53 16.79 2.72
CA GLY A 83 -10.56 17.42 1.90
C GLY A 83 -10.00 17.89 0.56
N VAL A 84 -9.86 19.21 0.38
CA VAL A 84 -9.29 19.82 -0.84
C VAL A 84 -7.77 19.74 -0.92
N LYS A 85 -7.08 19.33 0.16
CA LYS A 85 -5.62 19.16 0.18
C LYS A 85 -5.27 17.69 -0.06
N THR A 86 -4.04 17.44 -0.52
CA THR A 86 -3.52 16.07 -0.68
C THR A 86 -3.65 15.27 0.61
N ASP A 87 -4.12 14.04 0.52
CA ASP A 87 -4.21 13.16 1.69
C ASP A 87 -2.82 12.95 2.31
N ARG A 88 -2.77 12.84 3.63
CA ARG A 88 -1.56 12.44 4.34
C ARG A 88 -1.60 10.94 4.56
N TRP A 89 -0.54 10.28 4.13
CA TRP A 89 -0.35 8.87 4.35
C TRP A 89 0.94 8.72 5.14
N SER A 90 0.86 8.07 6.28
CA SER A 90 2.03 7.69 7.05
C SER A 90 1.96 6.22 7.39
N PHE A 91 3.11 5.60 7.49
CA PHE A 91 3.20 4.32 8.15
C PHE A 91 4.43 4.30 9.03
N ARG A 92 4.36 3.59 10.13
CA ARG A 92 5.48 3.41 11.03
C ARG A 92 5.63 1.96 11.37
N TYR A 93 6.87 1.55 11.61
CA TYR A 93 7.10 0.29 12.27
C TYR A 93 8.24 0.34 13.28
N ILE A 94 8.17 -0.57 14.26
CA ILE A 94 9.19 -0.76 15.28
C ILE A 94 10.06 -1.94 14.84
N THR A 95 11.36 -1.71 14.64
CA THR A 95 12.30 -2.77 14.30
C THR A 95 12.47 -3.77 15.45
N PRO A 96 12.98 -4.99 15.22
CA PRO A 96 13.32 -5.92 16.30
C PRO A 96 14.27 -5.34 17.36
N GLU A 97 15.09 -4.36 16.99
CA GLU A 97 16.01 -3.63 17.87
C GLU A 97 15.32 -2.50 18.66
N GLY A 98 14.03 -2.25 18.42
CA GLY A 98 13.24 -1.22 19.09
C GLY A 98 13.33 0.18 18.47
N GLU A 99 13.90 0.31 17.27
CA GLU A 99 13.94 1.59 16.56
C GLU A 99 12.57 1.84 15.89
N GLU A 100 11.96 2.99 16.12
CA GLU A 100 10.76 3.41 15.36
C GLU A 100 11.20 4.10 14.07
N ILE A 101 10.85 3.50 12.94
CA ILE A 101 11.05 4.07 11.62
C ILE A 101 9.69 4.53 11.09
N THR A 102 9.61 5.80 10.70
CA THR A 102 8.39 6.40 10.15
C THR A 102 8.60 6.67 8.67
N TYR A 103 7.54 6.48 7.90
CA TYR A 103 7.51 6.77 6.49
C TYR A 103 6.31 7.65 6.17
N ARG A 104 6.53 8.57 5.24
CA ARG A 104 5.51 9.48 4.73
C ARG A 104 5.35 9.22 3.24
N TYR A 105 4.11 8.95 2.83
CA TYR A 105 3.74 8.88 1.43
C TYR A 105 3.08 10.18 1.02
N GLU A 106 3.71 10.87 0.08
CA GLU A 106 3.25 12.11 -0.50
C GLU A 106 2.59 11.83 -1.85
N ARG A 107 1.28 11.57 -1.79
CA ARG A 107 0.45 11.34 -2.97
C ARG A 107 0.38 12.61 -3.83
N ASN A 108 0.51 12.44 -5.14
CA ASN A 108 0.21 13.46 -6.13
C ASN A 108 -1.26 13.88 -6.05
N PHE A 109 -1.53 15.16 -6.25
CA PHE A 109 -2.90 15.68 -6.17
C PHE A 109 -3.85 15.09 -7.23
N LEU A 110 -3.34 14.79 -8.43
CA LEU A 110 -4.16 14.42 -9.59
C LEU A 110 -4.23 12.92 -9.86
N ASN A 111 -3.44 12.08 -9.17
CA ASN A 111 -3.39 10.64 -9.44
C ASN A 111 -3.03 9.83 -8.19
N LYS A 112 -2.98 8.51 -8.31
CA LYS A 112 -2.69 7.59 -7.20
C LYS A 112 -1.21 7.45 -6.88
N GLY A 113 -0.30 7.96 -7.73
CA GLY A 113 1.14 7.93 -7.51
C GLY A 113 1.64 9.01 -6.56
N GLY A 114 2.92 8.97 -6.23
CA GLY A 114 3.54 9.84 -5.24
C GLY A 114 4.91 9.34 -4.76
N HIS A 115 5.55 10.12 -3.89
CA HIS A 115 6.88 9.81 -3.36
C HIS A 115 6.80 9.29 -1.93
N ILE A 116 7.71 8.39 -1.56
CA ILE A 116 7.82 7.81 -0.23
C ILE A 116 9.12 8.30 0.40
N TYR A 117 8.99 8.85 1.60
CA TYR A 117 10.10 9.35 2.41
C TYR A 117 10.20 8.57 3.71
N GLU A 118 11.42 8.23 4.12
CA GLU A 118 11.75 7.64 5.42
C GLU A 118 12.20 8.75 6.38
N SER A 119 11.79 8.67 7.63
CA SER A 119 12.25 9.52 8.72
C SER A 119 12.58 8.65 9.94
N ARG A 120 13.74 8.92 10.52
CA ARG A 120 14.20 8.33 11.78
C ARG A 120 14.26 9.41 12.84
N LYS A 121 14.15 9.01 14.11
CA LYS A 121 14.16 9.94 15.23
C LYS A 121 15.42 10.82 15.21
N GLY A 122 15.24 12.12 14.96
CA GLY A 122 16.33 13.11 14.95
C GLY A 122 17.14 13.16 13.65
N GLY A 123 16.72 12.43 12.60
CA GLY A 123 17.33 12.49 11.27
C GLY A 123 16.48 13.27 10.25
N ASP A 124 17.09 13.60 9.13
CA ASP A 124 16.40 14.21 7.97
C ASP A 124 15.51 13.18 7.27
N GLU A 125 14.49 13.67 6.56
CA GLU A 125 13.68 12.83 5.68
C GLU A 125 14.48 12.40 4.44
N LEU A 126 14.50 11.10 4.15
CA LEU A 126 15.20 10.51 3.01
C LEU A 126 14.20 9.99 1.98
N TYR A 127 14.40 10.35 0.72
CA TYR A 127 13.63 9.76 -0.38
C TYR A 127 14.02 8.28 -0.57
N VAL A 128 13.03 7.38 -0.50
CA VAL A 128 13.26 5.93 -0.48
C VAL A 128 12.43 5.14 -1.49
N GLY A 129 11.45 5.77 -2.13
CA GLY A 129 10.70 5.15 -3.21
C GLY A 129 9.62 6.01 -3.85
N VAL A 130 9.01 5.49 -4.90
CA VAL A 130 7.95 6.15 -5.67
C VAL A 130 6.90 5.13 -6.09
N LEU A 131 5.64 5.56 -6.06
CA LEU A 131 4.51 4.88 -6.66
C LEU A 131 4.09 5.64 -7.92
N GLU A 132 3.93 4.94 -9.03
CA GLU A 132 3.66 5.58 -10.31
C GLU A 132 2.77 4.73 -11.23
N ASP A 133 1.92 5.42 -11.98
CA ASP A 133 1.18 4.82 -13.09
C ASP A 133 2.12 4.69 -14.29
N GLN A 134 2.27 3.48 -14.83
CA GLN A 134 3.15 3.20 -15.95
C GLN A 134 2.46 2.38 -17.03
N LEU A 135 2.85 2.63 -18.28
CA LEU A 135 2.56 1.75 -19.41
C LEU A 135 3.73 0.79 -19.62
N ARG A 136 3.42 -0.49 -19.57
CA ARG A 136 4.34 -1.61 -19.62
C ARG A 136 4.11 -2.44 -20.88
N TRP A 137 5.17 -3.01 -21.42
CA TRP A 137 5.19 -3.72 -22.71
C TRP A 137 5.83 -5.10 -22.63
N GLU A 138 6.18 -5.52 -21.41
CA GLU A 138 6.78 -6.81 -21.14
C GLU A 138 5.80 -7.93 -21.50
N SER A 139 6.28 -8.95 -22.22
CA SER A 139 5.42 -9.98 -22.83
C SER A 139 4.59 -10.77 -21.81
N TRP A 140 5.08 -10.90 -20.59
CA TRP A 140 4.39 -11.61 -19.51
C TRP A 140 3.16 -10.86 -18.97
N PHE A 141 3.00 -9.58 -19.30
CA PHE A 141 1.78 -8.81 -19.06
C PHE A 141 0.74 -8.96 -20.19
N GLU A 142 1.08 -9.63 -21.28
CA GLU A 142 0.24 -9.74 -22.50
C GLU A 142 -0.31 -8.37 -22.96
N PRO A 143 0.56 -7.35 -23.14
CA PRO A 143 0.12 -6.00 -23.45
C PRO A 143 -0.59 -5.96 -24.81
N GLY A 144 -1.76 -5.32 -24.84
CA GLY A 144 -2.42 -4.98 -26.09
C GLY A 144 -1.71 -3.82 -26.82
N PRO A 145 -2.29 -3.32 -27.93
CA PRO A 145 -1.73 -2.20 -28.70
C PRO A 145 -1.56 -0.89 -27.93
N GLU A 146 -2.23 -0.73 -26.78
CA GLU A 146 -2.14 0.45 -25.91
C GLU A 146 -1.18 0.26 -24.72
N GLY A 147 -0.50 -0.89 -24.65
CA GLY A 147 0.32 -1.29 -23.51
C GLY A 147 -0.52 -1.79 -22.33
N ALA A 148 0.14 -2.40 -21.35
CA ALA A 148 -0.45 -2.78 -20.08
C ALA A 148 -0.31 -1.65 -19.07
N LYS A 149 -1.42 -1.16 -18.51
CA LYS A 149 -1.41 -0.18 -17.42
C LYS A 149 -1.04 -0.87 -16.12
N THR A 150 -0.06 -0.31 -15.42
CA THR A 150 0.45 -0.85 -14.16
C THR A 150 0.57 0.26 -13.13
N PHE A 151 0.44 -0.13 -11.86
CA PHE A 151 0.80 0.71 -10.74
C PHE A 151 2.08 0.14 -10.14
N THR A 152 3.18 0.86 -10.31
CA THR A 152 4.53 0.35 -10.05
C THR A 152 5.12 0.99 -8.81
N LEU A 153 5.75 0.16 -7.99
CA LEU A 153 6.60 0.58 -6.88
C LEU A 153 8.08 0.47 -7.31
N SER A 154 8.79 1.58 -7.23
CA SER A 154 10.24 1.64 -7.35
C SER A 154 10.82 2.09 -6.01
N CYS A 155 11.77 1.36 -5.43
CA CYS A 155 12.32 1.67 -4.12
C CYS A 155 13.82 1.36 -4.02
N THR A 156 14.46 1.90 -3.00
CA THR A 156 15.88 1.62 -2.71
C THR A 156 16.06 0.17 -2.25
N SER A 157 17.28 -0.37 -2.38
CA SER A 157 17.58 -1.77 -2.00
C SER A 157 17.40 -2.06 -0.51
N THR A 158 17.38 -1.04 0.34
CA THR A 158 17.21 -1.14 1.80
C THR A 158 15.77 -0.88 2.24
N ALA A 159 14.86 -0.57 1.32
CA ALA A 159 13.49 -0.26 1.65
C ALA A 159 12.72 -1.49 2.18
N PRO A 160 11.79 -1.30 3.13
CA PRO A 160 10.97 -2.37 3.68
C PRO A 160 9.92 -2.83 2.65
N GLN A 161 10.25 -3.87 1.88
CA GLN A 161 9.47 -4.28 0.70
C GLN A 161 8.04 -4.75 1.04
N ILE A 162 7.86 -5.44 2.17
CA ILE A 162 6.54 -5.94 2.63
C ILE A 162 5.62 -4.75 2.92
N GLU A 163 6.14 -3.75 3.62
CA GLU A 163 5.43 -2.56 4.04
C GLU A 163 5.12 -1.66 2.85
N PHE A 164 6.08 -1.48 1.93
CA PHE A 164 5.85 -0.70 0.72
C PHE A 164 4.87 -1.38 -0.25
N ALA A 165 4.91 -2.71 -0.39
CA ALA A 165 3.92 -3.44 -1.17
C ALA A 165 2.52 -3.33 -0.55
N THR A 166 2.44 -3.36 0.79
CA THR A 166 1.20 -3.12 1.53
C THR A 166 0.68 -1.70 1.31
N LEU A 167 1.54 -0.68 1.41
CA LEU A 167 1.21 0.71 1.09
C LEU A 167 0.66 0.85 -0.33
N MET A 168 1.37 0.28 -1.32
CA MET A 168 0.96 0.31 -2.73
C MET A 168 -0.46 -0.24 -2.91
N ALA A 169 -0.75 -1.40 -2.31
CA ALA A 169 -2.05 -2.02 -2.43
C ALA A 169 -3.14 -1.26 -1.65
N LEU A 170 -2.82 -0.70 -0.47
CA LEU A 170 -3.73 0.17 0.27
C LEU A 170 -4.09 1.43 -0.53
N VAL A 171 -3.11 2.09 -1.13
CA VAL A 171 -3.34 3.26 -2.00
C VAL A 171 -4.23 2.87 -3.18
N LEU A 172 -3.89 1.78 -3.87
CA LEU A 172 -4.64 1.30 -5.03
C LEU A 172 -6.10 0.99 -4.69
N THR A 173 -6.33 0.23 -3.61
CA THR A 173 -7.69 -0.16 -3.17
C THR A 173 -8.49 1.02 -2.62
N ARG A 174 -7.85 1.94 -1.89
CA ARG A 174 -8.50 3.14 -1.36
C ARG A 174 -8.93 4.09 -2.47
N VAL A 175 -8.07 4.34 -3.45
CA VAL A 175 -8.39 5.20 -4.59
C VAL A 175 -9.54 4.61 -5.42
N ASP A 176 -9.55 3.30 -5.65
CA ASP A 176 -10.67 2.65 -6.34
C ASP A 176 -11.96 2.70 -5.51
N ALA A 177 -11.92 2.35 -4.22
CA ALA A 177 -13.11 2.33 -3.37
C ALA A 177 -13.72 3.73 -3.17
N CYS A 178 -12.88 4.73 -2.93
CA CYS A 178 -13.30 6.09 -2.60
C CYS A 178 -13.39 7.03 -3.81
N LYS A 179 -13.04 6.55 -5.01
CA LYS A 179 -13.09 7.32 -6.28
C LYS A 179 -12.30 8.64 -6.21
N LEU A 180 -11.07 8.55 -5.68
CA LEU A 180 -10.12 9.64 -5.50
C LEU A 180 -9.26 9.92 -6.76
#